data_AF-A0A2H5DWJ3-F1
#
_entry.id   AF-A0A2H5DWJ3-F1
#
_cell.length_a   1.000
_cell.length_b   1.000
_cell.length_c   1.000
_cell.angle_alpha   90.00
_cell.angle_beta   90.00
_cell.angle_gamma   90.00
#
_symmetry.space_group_name_H-M   'P 1'
#
loop_
_entity.id
_entity.type
_entity.pdbx_description
1 polymer ?
#
loop_
_entity_poly.entity_id
_entity_poly.type
_entity_poly.pdbx_seq_one_letter_code
_entity_poly.pdbx_strand_id
1 'polypeptide(L)'
;MRAPQTKDATMAERNKKTATKPGQQQRRADEQRHAQAEQACRQLTSLLEALAAEGRLDGQETAAQYLNSTRAYYRRIRNGKVMGPADFTAAAEVCACAHRALAALDPTLAFAGLSQAEALGEALRQGALVIAEMKRIKAGKAG
;
A
#
# COMPACT_ATOMS: atom_id res chain seq x y z
N MET A 1 70.77 -33.24 -13.22
CA MET A 1 70.29 -32.08 -12.44
C MET A 1 68.92 -31.68 -12.99
N ARG A 2 67.84 -32.01 -12.28
CA ARG A 2 66.46 -31.70 -12.67
C ARG A 2 65.80 -30.95 -11.51
N ALA A 3 65.44 -29.69 -11.74
CA ALA A 3 64.59 -28.93 -10.84
C ALA A 3 63.12 -29.19 -11.18
N PRO A 4 62.23 -29.46 -10.22
CA PRO A 4 60.80 -29.31 -10.43
C PRO A 4 60.34 -27.92 -9.97
N GLN A 5 59.79 -27.17 -10.93
CA GLN A 5 59.10 -25.90 -10.71
C GLN A 5 57.73 -26.13 -10.05
N THR A 6 57.38 -25.16 -9.23
CA THR A 6 56.20 -24.98 -8.40
C THR A 6 54.90 -24.72 -9.15
N LYS A 7 53.80 -25.24 -8.56
CA LYS A 7 52.47 -24.63 -8.39
C LYS A 7 51.63 -24.34 -9.64
N ASP A 8 50.54 -25.11 -9.77
CA ASP A 8 49.27 -24.53 -10.19
C ASP A 8 48.18 -24.96 -9.19
N ALA A 9 47.71 -24.00 -8.41
CA ALA A 9 46.52 -24.11 -7.59
C ALA A 9 45.50 -23.14 -8.20
N THR A 10 44.77 -23.57 -9.23
CA THR A 10 43.64 -22.80 -9.71
C THR A 10 42.47 -22.96 -8.74
N MET A 11 42.27 -21.94 -7.90
CA MET A 11 41.02 -21.68 -7.19
C MET A 11 39.87 -21.59 -8.19
N ALA A 12 39.04 -22.62 -8.26
CA ALA A 12 37.73 -22.55 -8.91
C ALA A 12 36.75 -21.86 -7.94
N GLU A 13 36.85 -20.53 -7.85
CA GLU A 13 35.86 -19.71 -7.14
C GLU A 13 34.49 -19.83 -7.83
N ARG A 14 33.62 -20.61 -7.20
CA ARG A 14 32.17 -20.57 -7.41
C ARG A 14 31.66 -19.20 -6.99
N ASN A 15 31.49 -18.27 -7.93
CA ASN A 15 30.65 -17.11 -7.71
C ASN A 15 29.84 -16.75 -8.96
N LYS A 16 28.95 -17.66 -9.37
CA LYS A 16 27.84 -17.30 -10.27
C LYS A 16 26.80 -16.57 -9.43
N LYS A 17 26.99 -15.26 -9.26
CA LYS A 17 25.95 -14.34 -8.78
C LYS A 17 24.71 -14.56 -9.65
N THR A 18 23.67 -15.15 -9.07
CA THR A 18 22.36 -15.31 -9.71
C THR A 18 21.77 -13.93 -9.97
N ALA A 19 22.02 -13.39 -11.17
CA ALA A 19 21.35 -12.20 -11.66
C ALA A 19 19.85 -12.49 -11.77
N THR A 20 19.06 -11.86 -10.89
CA THR A 20 17.60 -11.96 -10.91
C THR A 20 17.09 -11.43 -12.25
N LYS A 21 16.40 -12.27 -13.03
CA LYS A 21 15.89 -11.90 -14.37
C LYS A 21 14.96 -10.68 -14.26
N PRO A 22 14.97 -9.74 -15.23
CA PRO A 22 14.16 -8.50 -15.18
C PRO A 22 12.67 -8.73 -14.90
N GLY A 23 12.09 -9.80 -15.47
CA GLY A 23 10.70 -10.16 -15.25
C GLY A 23 10.36 -10.64 -13.82
N GLN A 24 11.33 -11.15 -13.05
CA GLN A 24 11.12 -11.48 -11.64
C GLN A 24 11.20 -10.25 -10.73
N GLN A 25 12.06 -9.28 -11.06
CA GLN A 25 12.11 -8.02 -10.32
C GLN A 25 10.82 -7.21 -10.48
N GLN A 26 10.29 -7.14 -11.72
CA GLN A 26 9.01 -6.47 -11.99
C GLN A 26 7.85 -7.10 -11.20
N ARG A 27 7.74 -8.44 -11.20
CA ARG A 27 6.69 -9.15 -10.45
C ARG A 27 6.77 -8.92 -8.95
N ARG A 28 7.98 -8.96 -8.37
CA ARG A 28 8.17 -8.66 -6.94
C ARG A 28 7.79 -7.23 -6.60
N ALA A 29 8.11 -6.26 -7.46
CA ALA A 29 7.70 -4.88 -7.28
C ALA A 29 6.17 -4.74 -7.35
N ASP A 30 5.50 -5.44 -8.29
CA ASP A 30 4.05 -5.46 -8.39
C ASP A 30 3.40 -6.10 -7.14
N GLU A 31 3.91 -7.24 -6.70
CA GLU A 31 3.46 -7.92 -5.48
C GLU A 31 3.61 -7.04 -4.24
N GLN A 32 4.74 -6.34 -4.11
CA GLN A 32 4.98 -5.43 -2.99
C GLN A 32 4.03 -4.24 -3.02
N ARG A 33 3.81 -3.65 -4.20
CA ARG A 33 2.83 -2.55 -4.37
C ARG A 33 1.41 -3.01 -4.04
N HIS A 34 1.03 -4.20 -4.48
CA HIS A 34 -0.28 -4.77 -4.17
C HIS A 34 -0.44 -5.05 -2.68
N ALA A 35 0.55 -5.64 -2.03
CA ALA A 35 0.53 -5.89 -0.60
C ALA A 35 0.42 -4.59 0.23
N GLN A 36 1.13 -3.54 -0.18
CA GLN A 36 1.04 -2.23 0.44
C GLN A 36 -0.37 -1.63 0.28
N ALA A 37 -0.96 -1.71 -0.91
CA ALA A 37 -2.31 -1.22 -1.18
C ALA A 37 -3.37 -1.98 -0.36
N GLU A 38 -3.24 -3.31 -0.28
CA GLU A 38 -4.09 -4.16 0.54
C GLU A 38 -4.04 -3.75 2.02
N GLN A 39 -2.82 -3.63 2.58
CA GLN A 39 -2.64 -3.25 3.97
C GLN A 39 -3.24 -1.88 4.27
N ALA A 40 -2.95 -0.87 3.44
CA ALA A 40 -3.44 0.49 3.63
C ALA A 40 -4.97 0.54 3.60
N CYS A 41 -5.61 -0.12 2.62
CA CYS A 41 -7.06 -0.14 2.50
C CYS A 41 -7.73 -0.82 3.67
N ARG A 42 -7.18 -1.97 4.10
CA ARG A 42 -7.72 -2.73 5.22
C ARG A 42 -7.60 -1.94 6.51
N GLN A 43 -6.46 -1.30 6.77
CA GLN A 43 -6.24 -0.49 7.97
C GLN A 43 -7.15 0.74 7.99
N LEU A 44 -7.19 1.53 6.92
CA LEU A 44 -8.05 2.72 6.82
C LEU A 44 -9.53 2.38 6.98
N THR A 45 -9.99 1.31 6.32
CA THR A 45 -11.39 0.87 6.44
C THR A 45 -11.67 0.44 7.88
N SER A 46 -10.83 -0.40 8.49
CA SER A 46 -11.05 -0.89 9.86
C SER A 46 -11.08 0.24 10.89
N LEU A 47 -10.16 1.22 10.78
CA LEU A 47 -10.10 2.36 11.69
C LEU A 47 -11.32 3.29 11.52
N LEU A 48 -11.74 3.52 10.27
CA LEU A 48 -12.92 4.36 10.01
C LEU A 48 -14.22 3.69 10.47
N GLU A 49 -14.33 2.37 10.35
CA GLU A 49 -15.42 1.58 10.91
C GLU A 49 -15.44 1.63 12.45
N ALA A 50 -14.27 1.55 13.09
CA ALA A 50 -14.16 1.69 14.55
C ALA A 50 -14.65 3.08 15.02
N LEU A 51 -14.23 4.15 14.34
CA LEU A 51 -14.71 5.51 14.63
C LEU A 51 -16.23 5.62 14.46
N ALA A 52 -16.79 4.99 13.42
CA ALA A 52 -18.23 4.98 13.21
C ALA A 52 -18.96 4.22 14.31
N ALA A 53 -18.44 3.07 14.74
CA ALA A 53 -19.01 2.28 15.83
C ALA A 53 -18.97 3.00 17.19
N GLU A 54 -17.96 3.86 17.40
CA GLU A 54 -17.86 4.75 18.56
C GLU A 54 -18.76 6.00 18.47
N GLY A 55 -19.54 6.16 17.41
CA GLY A 55 -20.38 7.34 17.18
C GLY A 55 -19.59 8.61 16.85
N ARG A 56 -18.29 8.50 16.52
CA ARG A 56 -17.45 9.66 16.21
C ARG A 56 -17.83 10.37 14.91
N LEU A 57 -18.58 9.69 14.05
CA LEU A 57 -19.10 10.26 12.81
C LEU A 57 -20.53 10.78 12.95
N ASP A 58 -21.13 10.68 14.14
CA ASP A 58 -22.50 11.13 14.38
C ASP A 58 -22.57 12.65 14.25
N GLY A 59 -23.54 13.14 13.48
CA GLY A 59 -23.67 14.57 13.16
C GLY A 59 -22.71 15.08 12.07
N GLN A 60 -21.82 14.25 11.53
CA GLN A 60 -20.91 14.59 10.43
C GLN A 60 -21.34 13.92 9.12
N GLU A 61 -22.39 14.44 8.48
CA GLU A 61 -23.01 13.86 7.28
C GLU A 61 -21.99 13.60 6.15
N THR A 62 -21.09 14.56 5.92
CA THR A 62 -20.03 14.44 4.91
C THR A 62 -19.08 13.27 5.20
N ALA A 63 -18.67 13.10 6.46
CA ALA A 63 -17.79 12.02 6.87
C ALA A 63 -18.49 10.66 6.71
N ALA A 64 -19.77 10.57 7.08
CA ALA A 64 -20.60 9.38 6.90
C ALA A 64 -20.79 9.02 5.41
N GLN A 65 -21.00 10.00 4.54
CA GLN A 65 -21.12 9.79 3.10
C GLN A 65 -19.83 9.23 2.50
N TYR A 66 -18.68 9.77 2.90
CA TYR A 66 -17.39 9.24 2.46
C TYR A 66 -17.13 7.84 3.01
N LEU A 67 -17.50 7.53 4.26
CA LEU A 67 -17.43 6.16 4.78
C LEU A 67 -18.28 5.18 3.95
N ASN A 68 -19.50 5.56 3.57
CA ASN A 68 -20.33 4.72 2.71
C ASN A 68 -19.69 4.48 1.35
N SER A 69 -19.02 5.49 0.79
CA SER A 69 -18.24 5.35 -0.45
C SER A 69 -17.04 4.42 -0.26
N THR A 70 -16.29 4.58 0.85
CA THR A 70 -15.18 3.69 1.24
C THR A 70 -15.65 2.23 1.30
N ARG A 71 -16.78 1.95 1.98
CA ARG A 71 -17.40 0.61 2.04
C ARG A 71 -17.73 0.07 0.66
N ALA A 72 -18.35 0.90 -0.20
CA ALA A 72 -18.74 0.50 -1.55
C ALA A 72 -17.54 0.11 -2.42
N TYR A 73 -16.44 0.87 -2.36
CA TYR A 73 -15.21 0.53 -3.07
C TYR A 73 -14.50 -0.68 -2.47
N TYR A 74 -14.46 -0.78 -1.14
CA TYR A 74 -13.79 -1.89 -0.45
C TYR A 74 -14.44 -3.25 -0.78
N ARG A 75 -15.78 -3.28 -0.91
CA ARG A 75 -16.52 -4.48 -1.37
C ARG A 75 -16.17 -4.93 -2.79
N ARG A 76 -15.61 -4.05 -3.63
CA ARG A 76 -15.16 -4.40 -4.99
C ARG A 76 -13.80 -5.10 -4.99
N ILE A 77 -13.02 -4.95 -3.91
CA ILE A 77 -11.72 -5.60 -3.74
C ILE A 77 -11.97 -7.02 -3.23
N ARG A 78 -11.49 -8.03 -3.96
CA ARG A 78 -11.77 -9.44 -3.70
C ARG A 78 -11.30 -9.87 -2.30
N ASN A 79 -12.20 -9.87 -1.32
CA ASN A 79 -11.88 -10.08 0.10
C ASN A 79 -10.77 -9.14 0.62
N GLY A 80 -10.69 -7.92 0.09
CA GLY A 80 -9.63 -6.97 0.40
C GLY A 80 -8.29 -7.26 -0.29
N LYS A 81 -8.17 -8.36 -1.05
CA LYS A 81 -6.93 -8.75 -1.73
C LYS A 81 -6.73 -7.98 -3.03
N VAL A 82 -5.56 -7.35 -3.17
CA VAL A 82 -5.19 -6.63 -4.40
C VAL A 82 -4.40 -7.58 -5.31
N MET A 83 -4.99 -8.01 -6.42
CA MET A 83 -4.35 -8.98 -7.32
C MET A 83 -4.01 -8.40 -8.69
N GLY A 84 -4.57 -7.25 -9.05
CA GLY A 84 -4.30 -6.64 -10.35
C GLY A 84 -4.76 -5.19 -10.45
N PRO A 85 -4.68 -4.61 -11.66
CA PRO A 85 -4.89 -3.18 -11.86
C PRO A 85 -6.28 -2.67 -11.44
N ALA A 86 -7.33 -3.48 -11.64
CA ALA A 86 -8.68 -3.12 -11.23
C ALA A 86 -8.82 -3.07 -9.70
N ASP A 87 -8.27 -4.07 -9.00
CA ASP A 87 -8.27 -4.10 -7.53
C ASP A 87 -7.42 -2.96 -6.96
N PHE A 88 -6.26 -2.66 -7.58
CA PHE A 88 -5.40 -1.55 -7.17
C PHE A 88 -6.10 -0.20 -7.37
N THR A 89 -6.88 -0.04 -8.44
CA THR A 89 -7.70 1.15 -8.65
C THR A 89 -8.75 1.29 -7.56
N ALA A 90 -9.47 0.21 -7.25
CA ALA A 90 -10.45 0.22 -6.16
C ALA A 90 -9.79 0.52 -4.80
N ALA A 91 -8.60 -0.03 -4.55
CA ALA A 91 -7.79 0.25 -3.37
C ALA A 91 -7.42 1.74 -3.26
N ALA A 92 -6.96 2.35 -4.34
CA ALA A 92 -6.67 3.78 -4.36
C ALA A 92 -7.92 4.64 -4.09
N GLU A 93 -9.09 4.26 -4.61
CA GLU A 93 -10.36 4.94 -4.33
C GLU A 93 -10.81 4.76 -2.87
N VAL A 94 -10.62 3.58 -2.27
CA VAL A 94 -10.83 3.35 -0.82
C VAL A 94 -9.97 4.30 -0.01
N CYS A 95 -8.66 4.37 -0.28
CA CYS A 95 -7.74 5.26 0.41
C CYS A 95 -8.16 6.73 0.27
N ALA A 96 -8.58 7.15 -0.93
CA ALA A 96 -9.00 8.53 -1.20
C ALA A 96 -10.30 8.89 -0.46
N CYS A 97 -11.30 8.01 -0.47
CA CYS A 97 -12.55 8.22 0.26
C CYS A 97 -12.33 8.20 1.78
N ALA A 98 -11.52 7.27 2.30
CA ALA A 98 -11.20 7.22 3.72
C ALA A 98 -10.47 8.48 4.18
N HIS A 99 -9.51 8.98 3.40
CA HIS A 99 -8.84 10.24 3.69
C HIS A 99 -9.83 11.42 3.73
N ARG A 100 -10.78 11.50 2.78
CA ARG A 100 -11.80 12.56 2.79
C ARG A 100 -12.76 12.44 3.97
N ALA A 101 -13.14 11.22 4.38
CA ALA A 101 -13.95 11.01 5.56
C ALA A 101 -13.24 11.51 6.83
N LEU A 102 -11.96 11.16 6.96
CA LEU A 102 -11.13 11.57 8.09
C LEU A 102 -10.86 13.08 8.10
N ALA A 103 -10.65 13.71 6.94
CA ALA A 103 -10.49 15.16 6.81
C ALA A 103 -11.80 15.92 7.09
N ALA A 104 -12.96 15.30 6.82
CA ALA A 104 -14.25 15.88 7.18
C ALA A 104 -14.51 15.80 8.70
N LEU A 105 -13.94 14.80 9.39
CA LEU A 105 -13.99 14.68 10.84
C LEU A 105 -13.00 15.63 11.54
N ASP A 106 -11.76 15.67 11.07
CA ASP A 106 -10.71 16.56 11.55
C ASP A 106 -9.91 17.10 10.34
N PRO A 107 -10.12 18.37 9.94
CA PRO A 107 -9.41 18.98 8.82
C PRO A 107 -7.88 19.01 8.98
N THR A 108 -7.39 19.00 10.22
CA THR A 108 -5.94 18.99 10.52
C THR A 108 -5.34 17.59 10.48
N LEU A 109 -6.18 16.55 10.45
CA LEU A 109 -5.79 15.13 10.52
C LEU A 109 -4.90 14.81 11.73
N ALA A 110 -5.05 15.56 12.83
CA ALA A 110 -4.27 15.39 14.04
C ALA A 110 -4.90 14.35 14.98
N PHE A 111 -6.22 14.20 14.94
CA PHE A 111 -7.02 13.27 15.75
C PHE A 111 -6.71 13.35 17.25
N ALA A 112 -6.42 14.55 17.73
CA ALA A 112 -6.00 14.79 19.11
C ALA A 112 -7.02 14.21 20.10
N GLY A 113 -6.53 13.40 21.04
CA GLY A 113 -7.37 12.75 22.07
C GLY A 113 -8.02 11.43 21.64
N LEU A 114 -7.79 10.95 20.42
CA LEU A 114 -8.16 9.58 20.03
C LEU A 114 -7.05 8.60 20.39
N SER A 115 -7.42 7.46 21.01
CA SER A 115 -6.49 6.37 21.32
C SER A 115 -5.81 5.78 20.08
N GLN A 116 -6.47 5.87 18.93
CA GLN A 116 -6.00 5.38 17.63
C GLN A 116 -5.39 6.47 16.74
N ALA A 117 -5.07 7.66 17.28
CA ALA A 117 -4.54 8.78 16.50
C ALA A 117 -3.26 8.42 15.70
N GLU A 118 -2.31 7.73 16.33
CA GLU A 118 -1.09 7.29 15.62
C GLU A 118 -1.38 6.27 14.52
N ALA A 119 -2.29 5.33 14.78
CA ALA A 119 -2.70 4.33 13.80
C ALA A 119 -3.40 4.99 12.59
N LEU A 120 -4.24 6.01 12.83
CA LEU A 120 -4.86 6.83 11.78
C LEU A 120 -3.80 7.58 10.98
N GLY A 121 -2.84 8.21 11.64
CA GLY A 121 -1.74 8.93 11.00
C GLY A 121 -0.91 8.02 10.10
N GLU A 122 -0.52 6.83 10.56
CA GLU A 122 0.23 5.88 9.75
C GLU A 122 -0.60 5.33 8.58
N ALA A 123 -1.87 4.97 8.82
CA ALA A 123 -2.75 4.49 7.77
C ALA A 123 -2.98 5.55 6.67
N LEU A 124 -3.08 6.83 7.05
CA LEU A 124 -3.16 7.95 6.11
C LEU A 124 -1.88 8.11 5.30
N ARG A 125 -0.70 7.98 5.92
CA ARG A 125 0.59 8.01 5.20
C ARG A 125 0.67 6.89 4.17
N GLN A 126 0.35 5.66 4.56
CA GLN A 126 0.34 4.52 3.64
C GLN A 126 -0.69 4.70 2.53
N GLY A 127 -1.90 5.15 2.85
CA GLY A 127 -2.94 5.43 1.86
C GLY A 127 -2.53 6.52 0.86
N ALA A 128 -1.84 7.57 1.30
CA ALA A 128 -1.32 8.62 0.42
C ALA A 128 -0.30 8.08 -0.59
N LEU A 129 0.55 7.13 -0.20
CA LEU A 129 1.48 6.46 -1.11
C LEU A 129 0.74 5.68 -2.20
N VAL A 130 -0.32 4.94 -1.84
CA VAL A 130 -1.16 4.19 -2.81
C VAL A 130 -1.84 5.13 -3.79
N ILE A 131 -2.39 6.25 -3.30
CA ILE A 131 -3.02 7.28 -4.15
C ILE A 131 -2.00 7.89 -5.11
N ALA A 132 -0.80 8.24 -4.62
CA ALA A 132 0.27 8.81 -5.43
C ALA A 132 0.74 7.82 -6.50
N GLU A 133 0.85 6.54 -6.16
CA GLU A 133 1.24 5.50 -7.10
C GLU A 133 0.16 5.29 -8.17
N MET A 134 -1.12 5.30 -7.82
CA MET A 134 -2.20 5.23 -8.81
C MET A 134 -2.16 6.43 -9.78
N LYS A 135 -1.84 7.63 -9.29
CA LYS A 135 -1.64 8.81 -10.16
C LYS A 135 -0.48 8.61 -11.12
N ARG A 136 0.65 8.05 -10.67
CA ARG A 136 1.80 7.71 -11.53
C ARG A 136 1.44 6.68 -12.59
N ILE A 137 0.71 5.61 -12.21
CA ILE A 137 0.25 4.58 -13.15
C ILE A 137 -0.68 5.17 -14.21
N LYS A 138 -1.61 6.06 -13.83
CA LYS A 138 -2.50 6.75 -14.77
C LYS A 138 -1.71 7.68 -15.71
N ALA A 139 -0.73 8.42 -15.20
CA ALA A 139 0.12 9.31 -16.00
C ALA A 139 1.02 8.54 -16.99
N GLY A 140 1.60 7.42 -16.56
CA GLY A 140 2.48 6.59 -17.40
C GLY A 140 1.76 5.73 -18.46
N LYS A 141 0.44 5.54 -18.35
CA LYS A 141 -0.38 4.88 -19.37
C LYS A 141 -0.92 5.82 -20.44
N ALA A 142 -0.78 7.13 -20.26
CA ALA A 142 -1.29 8.15 -21.18
C ALA A 142 -0.29 8.52 -22.29
N GLY A 143 0.77 7.73 -22.49
CA GLY A 143 1.81 7.93 -23.49
C GLY A 143 1.98 6.72 -24.41
#